data_AF-A0A7S2E5N7-F1
#
_entry.id   AF-A0A7S2E5N7-F1
#
_cell.length_a   1.000
_cell.length_b   1.000
_cell.length_c   1.000
_cell.angle_alpha   90.00
_cell.angle_beta   90.00
_cell.angle_gamma   90.00
#
_symmetry.space_group_name_H-M   'P 1'
#
loop_
_entity.id
_entity.type
_entity.pdbx_description
1 polymer ?
#
loop_
_entity_poly.entity_id
_entity_poly.type
_entity_poly.pdbx_seq_one_letter_code
_entity_poly.pdbx_strand_id
1 'polypeptide(L)'
;MSPKLIHFGPNIFDDGDTRSVMSKHVLERNEGPLLKLRLFRWIVGLVVVPLVVVTVVISAVVTVQLSQHFTSLNVVVQDAYIQLETQAAGVATDLNAIGVSQLMQTTLRHLQLMTRFAGWLLFDGLNRTDTFTSMNSFADECKTAGGTNKCNLILNAPCDCAWGDFIFDNTCTNYDEKNDTRYLQELFFEGKSKNAWPNGDRNLTLSSDGATSPEKTAFWDNPLMVPGHEQGSSARGYRTTYDRLRVISASSVIQMPIYNYDYDVDKVVTYIGFEADGMLVGYRGCNAGHGNYPFFKSSEENGAAKLRPDLCPLGTYGYDARCRSWYHTGKETAVADDVAPMYVTPPYRFASSELVGQSATLPLVDPRNGELVGMALLDFLSAALLVLDKGYLALPGLPILITVRADNFKNDVLVGPNFTLGVDTARVEELVVPNHWNSSSGTDFDEIATAMRDGKKGGRRFKRMSMSGSEEHLYVSYAPVNVMSYRPTN
;
A
#
# COMPACT_ATOMS: atom_id res chain seq x y z
N MET A 1 -15.08 -8.38 -29.29
CA MET A 1 -14.97 -7.42 -30.40
C MET A 1 -13.59 -6.80 -30.32
N SER A 2 -12.69 -7.15 -31.25
CA SER A 2 -11.30 -6.65 -31.24
C SER A 2 -11.25 -5.19 -31.73
N PRO A 3 -10.38 -4.34 -31.15
CA PRO A 3 -10.18 -3.00 -31.64
C PRO A 3 -9.44 -3.05 -32.99
N LYS A 4 -9.95 -2.32 -33.98
CA LYS A 4 -9.24 -2.04 -35.23
C LYS A 4 -8.34 -0.83 -35.02
N LEU A 5 -7.03 -1.00 -35.18
CA LEU A 5 -6.11 0.12 -35.39
C LEU A 5 -6.42 0.79 -36.73
N ILE A 6 -6.71 2.09 -36.70
CA ILE A 6 -6.79 2.93 -37.89
C ILE A 6 -5.41 3.53 -38.11
N HIS A 7 -4.74 3.05 -39.15
CA HIS A 7 -3.45 3.55 -39.61
C HIS A 7 -3.69 4.90 -40.31
N PHE A 8 -3.30 6.01 -39.69
CA PHE A 8 -3.12 7.26 -40.41
C PHE A 8 -1.79 7.15 -41.19
N GLY A 9 -1.86 7.40 -42.50
CA GLY A 9 -0.75 7.19 -43.42
C GLY A 9 0.47 8.07 -43.11
N PRO A 10 1.66 7.70 -43.63
CA PRO A 10 2.85 8.53 -43.51
C PRO A 10 2.87 9.54 -44.67
N ASN A 11 2.89 10.83 -44.33
CA ASN A 11 3.36 11.93 -45.16
C ASN A 11 3.80 13.01 -44.15
N ILE A 12 4.96 13.68 -44.15
CA ILE A 12 6.15 13.81 -45.00
C ILE A 12 7.20 14.46 -44.08
N PHE A 13 8.47 14.05 -44.17
CA PHE A 13 9.69 14.87 -44.01
C PHE A 13 10.72 14.14 -44.86
N ASP A 14 10.89 14.52 -46.11
CA ASP A 14 11.76 15.58 -46.65
C ASP A 14 13.26 15.27 -46.57
N ASP A 15 13.82 15.45 -47.77
CA ASP A 15 15.18 15.67 -48.21
C ASP A 15 16.28 14.60 -48.19
N GLY A 16 16.98 14.56 -49.33
CA GLY A 16 18.26 13.89 -49.51
C GLY A 16 18.24 12.70 -50.48
N ASP A 17 18.25 12.96 -51.80
CA ASP A 17 19.49 12.77 -52.56
C ASP A 17 19.39 13.29 -53.99
N THR A 18 20.23 14.28 -54.25
CA THR A 18 20.89 14.58 -55.51
C THR A 18 20.98 13.41 -56.51
N ARG A 19 20.46 13.58 -57.72
CA ARG A 19 21.23 13.31 -58.95
C ARG A 19 20.63 13.92 -60.21
N SER A 20 21.46 14.73 -60.84
CA SER A 20 21.36 15.21 -62.20
C SER A 20 21.19 14.07 -63.21
N VAL A 21 20.16 14.14 -64.04
CA VAL A 21 20.25 13.67 -65.44
C VAL A 21 19.56 14.71 -66.32
N MET A 22 20.36 15.66 -66.78
CA MET A 22 20.09 16.39 -68.01
C MET A 22 20.25 15.40 -69.17
N SER A 23 19.19 15.15 -69.94
CA SER A 23 19.34 14.81 -71.35
C SER A 23 18.11 15.21 -72.15
N LYS A 24 18.25 16.39 -72.79
CA LYS A 24 17.78 16.75 -74.13
C LYS A 24 16.62 15.94 -74.72
N HIS A 25 15.44 16.56 -74.75
CA HIS A 25 14.62 16.54 -75.95
C HIS A 25 13.85 17.86 -76.11
N VAL A 26 14.34 18.66 -77.07
CA VAL A 26 13.59 19.46 -78.05
C VAL A 26 12.28 20.09 -77.57
N LEU A 27 12.36 21.36 -77.16
CA LEU A 27 11.32 22.35 -77.42
C LEU A 27 12.03 23.64 -77.85
N GLU A 28 12.50 23.66 -79.10
CA GLU A 28 12.67 24.92 -79.83
C GLU A 28 11.29 25.56 -79.97
N ARG A 29 10.96 26.45 -79.03
CA ARG A 29 9.80 27.32 -79.15
C ARG A 29 10.34 28.70 -79.49
N ASN A 30 10.25 29.03 -80.78
CA ASN A 30 10.41 30.35 -81.35
C ASN A 30 10.06 31.46 -80.34
N GLU A 31 11.04 32.29 -79.98
CA GLU A 31 10.78 33.60 -79.39
C GLU A 31 10.04 34.43 -80.45
N GLY A 32 8.71 34.36 -80.41
CA GLY A 32 7.87 35.17 -81.26
C GLY A 32 8.14 36.66 -81.03
N PRO A 33 8.10 37.50 -82.08
CA PRO A 33 8.39 38.94 -82.02
C PRO A 33 7.38 39.79 -81.20
N LEU A 34 6.51 39.15 -80.41
CA LEU A 34 5.47 39.80 -79.60
C LEU A 34 5.99 40.45 -78.32
N LEU A 35 7.11 39.99 -77.75
CA LEU A 35 7.70 40.53 -76.50
C LEU A 35 8.38 41.91 -76.66
N LYS A 36 8.60 42.38 -77.90
CA LYS A 36 9.18 43.70 -78.21
C LYS A 36 8.14 44.78 -78.52
N LEU A 37 6.85 44.44 -78.63
CA LEU A 37 5.80 45.44 -78.85
C LEU A 37 5.51 46.22 -77.55
N ARG A 38 5.71 47.55 -77.60
CA ARG A 38 5.40 48.46 -76.48
C ARG A 38 3.97 48.27 -75.98
N LEU A 39 3.02 48.02 -76.88
CA LEU A 39 1.62 47.79 -76.55
C LEU A 39 1.40 46.51 -75.72
N PHE A 40 2.13 45.43 -76.02
CA PHE A 40 2.06 44.17 -75.26
C PHE A 40 2.60 44.35 -73.85
N ARG A 41 3.71 45.10 -73.68
CA ARG A 41 4.23 45.46 -72.35
C ARG A 41 3.25 46.35 -71.55
N TRP A 42 2.53 47.24 -72.22
CA TRP A 42 1.46 48.04 -71.60
C TRP A 42 0.28 47.18 -71.18
N ILE A 43 -0.16 46.21 -72.00
CA ILE A 43 -1.23 45.27 -71.63
C ILE A 43 -0.80 44.38 -70.45
N VAL A 44 0.43 43.84 -70.49
CA VAL A 44 0.98 43.06 -69.37
C VAL A 44 1.10 43.92 -68.12
N GLY A 45 1.59 45.15 -68.23
CA GLY A 45 1.78 46.07 -67.10
C GLY A 45 0.48 46.64 -66.51
N LEU A 46 -0.54 46.91 -67.34
CA LEU A 46 -1.81 47.51 -66.89
C LEU A 46 -2.92 46.51 -66.61
N VAL A 47 -2.87 45.32 -67.19
CA VAL A 47 -3.94 44.32 -67.03
C VAL A 47 -3.44 43.13 -66.25
N VAL A 48 -2.34 42.51 -66.68
CA VAL A 48 -1.84 41.25 -66.07
C VAL A 48 -1.22 41.51 -64.70
N VAL A 49 -0.38 42.54 -64.55
CA VAL A 49 0.29 42.84 -63.27
C VAL A 49 -0.74 43.18 -62.18
N PRO A 50 -1.75 44.04 -62.38
CA PRO A 50 -2.77 44.29 -61.37
C PRO A 50 -3.59 43.04 -61.04
N LEU A 51 -3.91 42.20 -62.02
CA LEU A 51 -4.60 40.93 -61.77
C LEU A 51 -3.75 39.99 -60.90
N VAL A 52 -2.46 39.85 -61.19
CA VAL A 52 -1.53 39.03 -60.39
C VAL A 52 -1.32 39.61 -58.99
N VAL A 53 -1.22 40.93 -58.86
CA VAL A 53 -1.10 41.58 -57.55
C VAL A 53 -2.37 41.36 -56.73
N VAL A 54 -3.56 41.51 -57.34
CA VAL A 54 -4.84 41.27 -56.66
C VAL A 54 -4.98 39.81 -56.24
N THR A 55 -4.61 38.83 -57.09
CA THR A 55 -4.66 37.41 -56.70
C THR A 55 -3.68 37.10 -55.58
N VAL A 56 -2.45 37.62 -55.61
CA VAL A 56 -1.47 37.44 -54.52
C VAL A 56 -1.98 38.07 -53.21
N VAL A 57 -2.56 39.27 -53.27
CA VAL A 57 -3.14 39.92 -52.08
C VAL A 57 -4.31 39.12 -51.52
N ILE A 58 -5.23 38.65 -52.37
CA ILE A 58 -6.36 37.80 -51.93
C ILE A 58 -5.84 36.50 -51.31
N SER A 59 -4.88 35.83 -51.95
CA SER A 59 -4.27 34.61 -51.42
C SER A 59 -3.61 34.86 -50.07
N ALA A 60 -2.82 35.94 -49.92
CA ALA A 60 -2.18 36.29 -48.66
C ALA A 60 -3.21 36.58 -47.54
N VAL A 61 -4.28 37.33 -47.84
CA VAL A 61 -5.35 37.62 -46.88
C VAL A 61 -6.07 36.34 -46.46
N VAL A 62 -6.41 35.46 -47.41
CA VAL A 62 -7.05 34.17 -47.11
C VAL A 62 -6.12 33.26 -46.30
N THR A 63 -4.83 33.19 -46.61
CA THR A 63 -3.85 32.42 -45.84
C THR A 63 -3.72 32.93 -44.41
N VAL A 64 -3.69 34.25 -44.21
CA VAL A 64 -3.65 34.85 -42.86
C VAL A 64 -4.93 34.54 -42.09
N GLN A 65 -6.10 34.66 -42.72
CA GLN A 65 -7.39 34.33 -42.08
C GLN A 65 -7.49 32.85 -41.72
N LEU A 66 -7.07 31.96 -42.62
CA LEU A 66 -7.01 30.52 -42.35
C LEU A 66 -6.03 30.22 -41.22
N SER A 67 -4.83 30.80 -41.24
CA SER A 67 -3.83 30.61 -40.17
C SER A 67 -4.38 31.04 -38.81
N GLN A 68 -5.00 32.21 -38.71
CA GLN A 68 -5.61 32.70 -37.47
C GLN A 68 -6.75 31.79 -37.01
N HIS A 69 -7.61 31.35 -37.94
CA HIS A 69 -8.71 30.45 -37.61
C HIS A 69 -8.23 29.07 -37.15
N PHE A 70 -7.22 28.49 -37.80
CA PHE A 70 -6.60 27.24 -37.38
C PHE A 70 -5.92 27.35 -36.03
N THR A 71 -5.21 28.45 -35.73
CA THR A 71 -4.64 28.67 -34.38
C THR A 71 -5.74 28.73 -33.33
N SER A 72 -6.85 29.43 -33.60
CA SER A 72 -7.99 29.49 -32.67
C SER A 72 -8.68 28.13 -32.46
N LEU A 73 -8.85 27.36 -33.54
CA LEU A 73 -9.40 25.99 -33.48
C LEU A 73 -8.48 25.05 -32.70
N ASN A 74 -7.16 25.20 -32.85
CA ASN A 74 -6.19 24.40 -32.13
C ASN A 74 -6.29 24.63 -30.62
N VAL A 75 -6.43 25.88 -30.17
CA VAL A 75 -6.65 26.20 -28.75
C VAL A 75 -7.95 25.60 -28.23
N VAL A 76 -9.06 25.73 -28.98
CA VAL A 76 -10.36 25.17 -28.57
C VAL A 76 -10.32 23.64 -28.50
N VAL A 77 -9.71 22.98 -29.48
CA VAL A 77 -9.56 21.52 -29.48
C VAL A 77 -8.64 21.07 -28.36
N GLN A 78 -7.55 21.79 -28.11
CA GLN A 78 -6.63 21.51 -27.00
C GLN A 78 -7.33 21.66 -25.65
N ASP A 79 -8.10 22.71 -25.43
CA ASP A 79 -8.85 22.92 -24.19
C ASP A 79 -9.92 21.85 -23.99
N ALA A 80 -10.65 21.49 -25.05
CA ALA A 80 -11.65 20.41 -25.01
C ALA A 80 -10.99 19.05 -24.74
N TYR A 81 -9.84 18.78 -25.35
CA TYR A 81 -9.06 17.56 -25.12
C TYR A 81 -8.58 17.48 -23.66
N ILE A 82 -7.99 18.56 -23.15
CA ILE A 82 -7.55 18.64 -21.76
C ILE A 82 -8.75 18.47 -20.80
N GLN A 83 -9.89 19.10 -21.10
CA GLN A 83 -11.10 18.94 -20.28
C GLN A 83 -11.56 17.47 -20.26
N LEU A 84 -11.58 16.81 -21.42
CA LEU A 84 -11.93 15.39 -21.52
C LEU A 84 -10.95 14.51 -20.73
N GLU A 85 -9.65 14.76 -20.83
CA GLU A 85 -8.63 14.05 -20.04
C GLU A 85 -8.84 14.25 -18.54
N THR A 86 -9.09 15.48 -18.08
CA THR A 86 -9.34 15.74 -16.66
C THR A 86 -10.61 15.05 -16.14
N GLN A 87 -11.66 14.97 -16.96
CA GLN A 87 -12.88 14.23 -16.63
C GLN A 87 -12.65 12.72 -16.60
N ALA A 88 -11.93 12.19 -17.59
CA ALA A 88 -11.57 10.78 -17.67
C ALA A 88 -10.72 10.37 -16.46
N ALA A 89 -9.73 11.19 -16.08
CA ALA A 89 -8.94 11.00 -14.87
C ALA A 89 -9.81 11.03 -13.61
N GLY A 90 -10.77 11.95 -13.50
CA GLY A 90 -11.75 12.00 -12.41
C GLY A 90 -12.53 10.70 -12.25
N VAL A 91 -13.14 10.22 -13.34
CA VAL A 91 -13.92 8.97 -13.35
C VAL A 91 -13.04 7.76 -13.03
N ALA A 92 -11.84 7.69 -13.59
CA ALA A 92 -10.90 6.60 -13.32
C ALA A 92 -10.47 6.57 -11.85
N THR A 93 -10.14 7.73 -11.27
CA THR A 93 -9.82 7.84 -9.84
C THR A 93 -10.99 7.36 -8.98
N ASP A 94 -12.23 7.76 -9.29
CA ASP A 94 -13.42 7.32 -8.56
C ASP A 94 -13.62 5.81 -8.61
N LEU A 95 -13.53 5.23 -9.81
CA LEU A 95 -13.68 3.78 -10.00
C LEU A 95 -12.57 3.00 -9.30
N ASN A 96 -11.33 3.48 -9.36
CA ASN A 96 -10.22 2.88 -8.63
C ASN A 96 -10.45 2.97 -7.12
N ALA A 97 -10.87 4.12 -6.59
CA ALA A 97 -11.16 4.27 -5.17
C ALA A 97 -12.28 3.34 -4.68
N ILE A 98 -13.35 3.17 -5.48
CA ILE A 98 -14.43 2.22 -5.20
C ILE A 98 -13.91 0.77 -5.26
N GLY A 99 -13.11 0.44 -6.27
CA GLY A 99 -12.51 -0.89 -6.41
C GLY A 99 -11.63 -1.26 -5.22
N VAL A 100 -10.74 -0.35 -4.79
CA VAL A 100 -9.92 -0.55 -3.58
C VAL A 100 -10.79 -0.68 -2.34
N SER A 101 -11.83 0.16 -2.21
CA SER A 101 -12.75 0.09 -1.07
C SER A 101 -13.40 -1.30 -0.96
N GLN A 102 -13.82 -1.89 -2.09
CA GLN A 102 -14.39 -3.23 -2.14
C GLN A 102 -13.35 -4.32 -1.83
N LEU A 103 -12.14 -4.22 -2.39
CA LEU A 103 -11.05 -5.17 -2.13
C LEU A 103 -10.66 -5.21 -0.64
N MET A 104 -10.62 -4.05 0.02
CA MET A 104 -10.26 -3.96 1.43
C MET A 104 -11.44 -4.28 2.38
N GLN A 105 -12.68 -4.29 1.88
CA GLN A 105 -13.88 -4.40 2.71
C GLN A 105 -13.89 -5.67 3.58
N THR A 106 -13.55 -6.81 2.99
CA THR A 106 -13.56 -8.11 3.69
C THR A 106 -12.51 -8.13 4.80
N THR A 107 -11.27 -7.78 4.48
CA THR A 107 -10.15 -7.67 5.41
C THR A 107 -10.49 -6.77 6.60
N LEU A 108 -10.96 -5.56 6.34
CA LEU A 108 -11.21 -4.58 7.40
C LEU A 108 -12.44 -4.94 8.26
N ARG A 109 -13.45 -5.58 7.66
CA ARG A 109 -14.57 -6.18 8.41
C ARG A 109 -14.08 -7.28 9.34
N HIS A 110 -13.18 -8.15 8.89
CA HIS A 110 -12.62 -9.23 9.72
C HIS A 110 -11.81 -8.68 10.90
N LEU A 111 -10.99 -7.65 10.67
CA LEU A 111 -10.30 -6.94 11.74
C LEU A 111 -11.28 -6.36 12.78
N GLN A 112 -12.39 -5.76 12.34
CA GLN A 112 -13.41 -5.23 13.26
C GLN A 112 -14.11 -6.32 14.06
N LEU A 113 -14.49 -7.42 13.42
CA LEU A 113 -15.10 -8.57 14.11
C LEU A 113 -14.15 -9.13 15.18
N MET A 114 -12.88 -9.32 14.83
CA MET A 114 -11.85 -9.78 15.75
C MET A 114 -11.66 -8.79 16.91
N THR A 115 -11.54 -7.50 16.62
CA THR A 115 -11.36 -6.45 17.65
C THR A 115 -12.54 -6.41 18.60
N ARG A 116 -13.77 -6.46 18.07
CA ARG A 116 -15.00 -6.43 18.88
C ARG A 116 -15.10 -7.66 19.77
N PHE A 117 -14.82 -8.84 19.23
CA PHE A 117 -14.85 -10.08 20.00
C PHE A 117 -13.77 -10.11 21.08
N ALA A 118 -12.54 -9.70 20.74
CA ALA A 118 -11.46 -9.54 21.71
C ALA A 118 -11.82 -8.56 22.83
N GLY A 119 -12.44 -7.42 22.49
CA GLY A 119 -12.95 -6.46 23.46
C GLY A 119 -14.00 -7.08 24.39
N TRP A 120 -14.98 -7.81 23.85
CA TRP A 120 -15.97 -8.50 24.68
C TRP A 120 -15.35 -9.55 25.61
N LEU A 121 -14.32 -10.26 25.17
CA LEU A 121 -13.59 -11.20 26.02
C LEU A 121 -12.87 -10.47 27.15
N LEU A 122 -12.07 -9.44 26.81
CA LEU A 122 -11.19 -8.72 27.74
C LEU A 122 -11.94 -7.81 28.71
N PHE A 123 -13.14 -7.34 28.34
CA PHE A 123 -13.92 -6.37 29.13
C PHE A 123 -15.20 -6.97 29.71
N ASP A 124 -15.23 -8.30 29.88
CA ASP A 124 -16.33 -9.05 30.50
C ASP A 124 -17.70 -8.88 29.80
N GLY A 125 -17.70 -8.59 28.49
CA GLY A 125 -18.90 -8.52 27.65
C GLY A 125 -19.47 -9.90 27.27
N LEU A 126 -18.67 -10.97 27.42
CA LEU A 126 -19.09 -12.36 27.22
C LEU A 126 -18.75 -13.21 28.44
N ASN A 127 -19.71 -14.07 28.83
CA ASN A 127 -19.43 -15.12 29.80
C ASN A 127 -18.50 -16.17 29.17
N ARG A 128 -17.52 -16.60 29.96
CA ARG A 128 -16.52 -17.60 29.57
C ARG A 128 -16.67 -18.85 30.42
N THR A 129 -16.29 -19.99 29.86
CA THR A 129 -16.19 -21.24 30.61
C THR A 129 -14.93 -21.23 31.50
N ASP A 130 -14.87 -22.16 32.45
CA ASP A 130 -13.69 -22.34 33.31
C ASP A 130 -12.51 -23.02 32.59
N THR A 131 -12.65 -23.30 31.30
CA THR A 131 -11.66 -24.01 30.49
C THR A 131 -10.79 -23.05 29.68
N PHE A 132 -9.49 -23.30 29.66
CA PHE A 132 -8.52 -22.61 28.81
C PHE A 132 -8.52 -23.29 27.43
N THR A 133 -8.69 -22.53 26.34
CA THR A 133 -8.49 -23.09 25.00
C THR A 133 -7.01 -23.32 24.79
N SER A 134 -6.62 -24.48 24.26
CA SER A 134 -5.20 -24.81 24.05
C SER A 134 -4.49 -23.72 23.24
N MET A 135 -3.30 -23.37 23.70
CA MET A 135 -2.43 -22.38 23.09
C MET A 135 -1.01 -22.90 23.14
N ASN A 136 -0.23 -22.49 22.17
CA ASN A 136 1.14 -22.93 22.05
C ASN A 136 2.12 -21.76 22.00
N SER A 137 3.38 -22.03 22.31
CA SER A 137 4.49 -21.07 22.24
C SER A 137 5.75 -21.83 21.90
N PHE A 138 6.53 -21.32 20.98
CA PHE A 138 7.62 -22.09 20.40
C PHE A 138 8.83 -21.28 19.96
N ALA A 139 8.83 -19.96 20.13
CA ALA A 139 10.00 -19.13 19.82
C ALA A 139 11.29 -19.69 20.44
N ASP A 140 11.23 -20.14 21.70
CA ASP A 140 12.41 -20.67 22.38
C ASP A 140 12.89 -22.04 21.87
N GLU A 141 12.03 -22.86 21.28
CA GLU A 141 12.43 -24.13 20.65
C GLU A 141 13.16 -23.88 19.33
N CYS A 142 12.65 -22.95 18.51
CA CYS A 142 13.19 -22.70 17.18
C CYS A 142 14.52 -21.91 17.18
N LYS A 143 14.87 -21.19 18.27
CA LYS A 143 16.11 -20.40 18.32
C LYS A 143 17.39 -21.26 18.23
N THR A 144 17.37 -22.50 18.70
CA THR A 144 18.53 -23.41 18.70
C THR A 144 18.64 -24.27 17.44
N ALA A 145 17.59 -24.33 16.63
CA ALA A 145 17.54 -25.21 15.45
C ALA A 145 18.38 -24.72 14.25
N GLY A 146 18.95 -23.51 14.32
CA GLY A 146 19.73 -22.92 13.23
C GLY A 146 18.87 -22.45 12.05
N GLY A 147 17.62 -22.07 12.30
CA GLY A 147 16.66 -21.54 11.32
C GLY A 147 15.30 -22.26 11.32
N THR A 148 14.30 -21.66 10.69
CA THR A 148 12.91 -22.17 10.59
C THR A 148 12.84 -23.59 10.04
N ASN A 149 13.63 -23.90 9.03
CA ASN A 149 13.47 -25.14 8.24
C ASN A 149 13.98 -26.39 8.98
N LYS A 150 14.49 -26.22 10.21
CA LYS A 150 14.98 -27.30 11.08
C LYS A 150 14.23 -27.35 12.41
N CYS A 151 13.27 -26.45 12.63
CA CYS A 151 12.46 -26.47 13.84
C CYS A 151 11.40 -27.57 13.73
N ASN A 152 11.36 -28.50 14.69
CA ASN A 152 10.43 -29.63 14.68
C ASN A 152 8.97 -29.18 14.61
N LEU A 153 8.65 -28.01 15.16
CA LEU A 153 7.34 -27.40 15.03
C LEU A 153 6.92 -27.21 13.58
N ILE A 154 7.79 -26.62 12.75
CA ILE A 154 7.49 -26.33 11.35
C ILE A 154 7.33 -27.63 10.56
N LEU A 155 8.11 -28.65 10.93
CA LEU A 155 8.03 -29.98 10.32
C LEU A 155 6.75 -30.73 10.70
N ASN A 156 6.19 -30.47 11.88
CA ASN A 156 5.05 -31.20 12.44
C ASN A 156 3.75 -30.36 12.49
N ALA A 157 3.73 -29.17 11.87
CA ALA A 157 2.53 -28.34 11.82
C ALA A 157 1.40 -29.13 11.12
N PRO A 158 0.16 -29.15 11.68
CA PRO A 158 -0.95 -29.92 11.13
C PRO A 158 -1.49 -29.25 9.87
N CYS A 159 -0.78 -29.46 8.76
CA CYS A 159 -0.98 -28.75 7.51
C CYS A 159 -1.39 -29.66 6.39
N ASP A 160 -2.70 -29.69 6.15
CA ASP A 160 -3.25 -30.45 5.05
C ASP A 160 -2.97 -29.78 3.71
N CYS A 161 -2.46 -30.55 2.75
CA CYS A 161 -2.23 -30.04 1.41
C CYS A 161 -3.52 -29.58 0.72
N ALA A 162 -4.66 -30.16 1.08
CA ALA A 162 -5.97 -29.81 0.52
C ALA A 162 -6.41 -28.38 0.85
N TRP A 163 -5.83 -27.73 1.87
CA TRP A 163 -6.21 -26.37 2.27
C TRP A 163 -5.62 -25.30 1.36
N GLY A 164 -4.65 -25.65 0.50
CA GLY A 164 -3.95 -24.66 -0.31
C GLY A 164 -3.24 -23.62 0.55
N ASP A 165 -2.82 -23.97 1.78
CA ASP A 165 -2.32 -23.02 2.78
C ASP A 165 -0.88 -22.50 2.50
N PHE A 166 -0.40 -22.68 1.28
CA PHE A 166 0.99 -22.48 0.88
C PHE A 166 1.28 -21.07 0.39
N ILE A 167 1.43 -20.13 1.32
CA ILE A 167 2.20 -18.90 1.01
C ILE A 167 3.71 -19.15 1.28
N PHE A 168 4.05 -20.29 1.90
CA PHE A 168 5.40 -20.60 2.36
C PHE A 168 5.77 -22.01 1.91
N ASP A 169 6.94 -22.15 1.25
CA ASP A 169 7.52 -23.35 0.62
C ASP A 169 7.77 -24.57 1.56
N ASN A 170 6.88 -24.84 2.51
CA ASN A 170 7.04 -25.91 3.48
C ASN A 170 6.05 -27.05 3.25
N THR A 171 6.56 -28.24 3.55
CA THR A 171 5.92 -29.54 3.54
C THR A 171 4.51 -29.50 4.14
N CYS A 172 3.50 -29.78 3.33
CA CYS A 172 2.21 -30.22 3.85
C CYS A 172 2.20 -31.74 3.98
N THR A 173 1.28 -32.21 4.81
CA THR A 173 0.94 -33.62 4.91
C THR A 173 -0.38 -33.83 4.18
N ASN A 174 -0.44 -34.79 3.25
CA ASN A 174 -1.71 -35.28 2.75
C ASN A 174 -2.34 -36.16 3.83
N TYR A 175 -3.27 -35.59 4.60
CA TYR A 175 -4.10 -36.39 5.48
C TYR A 175 -5.14 -37.12 4.62
N ASP A 176 -5.59 -38.29 5.06
CA ASP A 176 -6.67 -39.03 4.36
C ASP A 176 -7.89 -38.10 4.24
N GLU A 177 -8.48 -37.97 3.04
CA GLU A 177 -9.50 -36.96 2.67
C GLU A 177 -10.74 -36.94 3.60
N LYS A 178 -10.88 -37.96 4.45
CA LYS A 178 -11.95 -38.12 5.44
C LYS A 178 -11.65 -37.49 6.81
N ASN A 179 -10.42 -37.06 7.07
CA ASN A 179 -10.00 -36.52 8.36
C ASN A 179 -9.69 -35.02 8.23
N ASP A 180 -10.68 -34.16 8.52
CA ASP A 180 -10.43 -32.73 8.70
C ASP A 180 -9.49 -32.53 9.89
N THR A 181 -8.24 -32.08 9.65
CA THR A 181 -7.25 -31.86 10.70
C THR A 181 -7.24 -30.44 11.27
N ARG A 182 -8.19 -29.58 10.87
CA ARG A 182 -8.28 -28.20 11.38
C ARG A 182 -8.46 -28.12 12.90
N TYR A 183 -9.03 -29.15 13.53
CA TYR A 183 -9.16 -29.20 15.00
C TYR A 183 -7.81 -29.33 15.74
N LEU A 184 -6.73 -29.68 15.04
CA LEU A 184 -5.37 -29.73 15.60
C LEU A 184 -4.69 -28.35 15.58
N GLN A 185 -5.28 -27.37 14.91
CA GLN A 185 -4.74 -26.02 14.85
C GLN A 185 -5.00 -25.30 16.18
N GLU A 186 -4.03 -24.51 16.61
CA GLU A 186 -4.05 -23.82 17.90
C GLU A 186 -3.64 -22.36 17.71
N LEU A 187 -4.07 -21.50 18.64
CA LEU A 187 -3.49 -20.18 18.74
C LEU A 187 -2.07 -20.27 19.28
N PHE A 188 -1.22 -19.36 18.83
CA PHE A 188 0.10 -19.18 19.43
C PHE A 188 0.10 -17.94 20.34
N PHE A 189 0.98 -17.93 21.34
CA PHE A 189 1.37 -16.71 22.04
C PHE A 189 2.87 -16.59 22.15
N GLU A 190 3.35 -15.36 22.13
CA GLU A 190 4.76 -15.04 22.22
C GLU A 190 4.94 -13.81 23.10
N GLY A 191 5.65 -13.99 24.22
CA GLY A 191 5.93 -12.94 25.18
C GLY A 191 7.27 -13.20 25.87
N LYS A 192 8.11 -12.17 25.97
CA LYS A 192 9.42 -12.29 26.62
C LYS A 192 9.24 -12.57 28.11
N SER A 193 9.88 -13.62 28.60
CA SER A 193 9.84 -13.99 30.02
C SER A 193 10.79 -13.17 30.87
N LYS A 194 11.94 -12.77 30.30
CA LYS A 194 12.88 -11.87 30.95
C LYS A 194 12.29 -10.49 31.16
N ASN A 195 12.52 -9.95 32.34
CA ASN A 195 12.05 -8.64 32.81
C ASN A 195 10.54 -8.55 33.08
N ALA A 196 9.73 -9.59 32.87
CA ALA A 196 8.33 -9.57 33.29
C ALA A 196 8.21 -9.29 34.81
N TRP A 197 7.26 -8.45 35.23
CA TRP A 197 7.00 -8.27 36.66
C TRP A 197 6.46 -9.58 37.25
N PRO A 198 6.81 -9.92 38.51
CA PRO A 198 6.36 -11.17 39.13
C PRO A 198 4.84 -11.36 39.16
N ASN A 199 4.07 -10.27 39.15
CA ASN A 199 2.60 -10.29 39.13
C ASN A 199 2.00 -10.18 37.71
N GLY A 200 2.78 -9.90 36.67
CA GLY A 200 2.27 -9.77 35.30
C GLY A 200 1.56 -8.46 34.97
N ASP A 201 1.45 -7.52 35.92
CA ASP A 201 0.78 -6.21 35.77
C ASP A 201 1.69 -5.17 35.09
N ARG A 202 2.65 -5.61 34.27
CA ARG A 202 3.71 -4.74 33.79
C ARG A 202 3.13 -3.70 32.83
N ASN A 203 3.09 -2.42 33.20
CA ASN A 203 2.65 -1.34 32.30
C ASN A 203 3.83 -0.50 31.75
N LEU A 204 5.05 -0.72 32.26
CA LEU A 204 6.28 -0.07 31.79
C LEU A 204 7.40 -1.12 31.73
N THR A 205 7.90 -1.38 30.52
CA THR A 205 9.04 -2.28 30.32
C THR A 205 10.34 -1.49 30.25
N LEU A 206 11.28 -1.78 31.16
CA LEU A 206 12.65 -1.26 31.13
C LEU A 206 13.57 -2.21 30.35
N SER A 207 14.45 -1.63 29.53
CA SER A 207 15.35 -2.23 28.53
C SER A 207 16.43 -3.18 29.05
N SER A 208 16.53 -3.45 30.34
CA SER A 208 17.83 -3.73 30.98
C SER A 208 18.52 -5.03 30.58
N ASP A 209 17.92 -5.88 29.75
CA ASP A 209 18.44 -7.22 29.44
C ASP A 209 18.40 -7.56 27.94
N GLY A 210 18.63 -6.54 27.10
CA GLY A 210 18.65 -6.66 25.64
C GLY A 210 19.48 -7.85 25.17
N ALA A 211 18.81 -8.91 24.70
CA ALA A 211 19.47 -10.12 24.23
C ALA A 211 20.42 -9.77 23.07
N THR A 212 21.70 -10.15 23.17
CA THR A 212 22.70 -9.84 22.14
C THR A 212 22.74 -10.86 21.00
N SER A 213 21.97 -11.93 21.10
CA SER A 213 21.83 -12.97 20.08
C SER A 213 20.48 -13.68 20.24
N PRO A 214 19.99 -14.39 19.20
CA PRO A 214 18.74 -15.16 19.28
C PRO A 214 18.72 -16.16 20.44
N GLU A 215 19.83 -16.84 20.71
CA GLU A 215 19.94 -17.88 21.74
C GLU A 215 19.80 -17.33 23.17
N LYS A 216 20.10 -16.04 23.36
CA LYS A 216 19.98 -15.34 24.66
C LYS A 216 18.59 -14.78 24.93
N THR A 217 17.72 -14.77 23.92
CA THR A 217 16.31 -14.44 24.11
C THR A 217 15.65 -15.49 25.01
N ALA A 218 14.57 -15.10 25.67
CA ALA A 218 13.80 -15.97 26.53
C ALA A 218 12.33 -15.61 26.40
N PHE A 219 11.54 -16.59 25.98
CA PHE A 219 10.10 -16.48 25.79
C PHE A 219 9.41 -17.41 26.80
N TRP A 220 8.15 -17.13 27.13
CA TRP A 220 7.34 -18.10 27.86
C TRP A 220 6.95 -19.23 26.92
N ASP A 221 7.19 -20.47 27.29
CA ASP A 221 6.86 -21.69 26.52
C ASP A 221 5.54 -22.34 26.97
N ASN A 222 5.03 -21.96 28.14
CA ASN A 222 3.81 -22.53 28.72
C ASN A 222 2.92 -21.45 29.33
N PRO A 223 1.62 -21.37 28.97
CA PRO A 223 0.66 -20.45 29.58
C PRO A 223 0.56 -20.58 31.11
N LEU A 224 0.86 -21.76 31.67
CA LEU A 224 0.83 -22.02 33.11
C LEU A 224 2.08 -21.52 33.85
N MET A 225 3.10 -21.06 33.13
CA MET A 225 4.32 -20.51 33.72
C MET A 225 4.33 -18.98 33.78
N VAL A 226 3.33 -18.33 33.17
CA VAL A 226 3.28 -16.86 33.15
C VAL A 226 2.81 -16.29 34.49
N PRO A 227 3.17 -15.05 34.82
CA PRO A 227 2.67 -14.37 36.01
C PRO A 227 1.14 -14.28 36.07
N GLY A 228 0.56 -14.59 37.24
CA GLY A 228 -0.89 -14.59 37.47
C GLY A 228 -1.56 -15.97 37.37
N HIS A 229 -0.81 -17.04 37.01
CA HIS A 229 -1.36 -18.39 36.81
C HIS A 229 -2.06 -18.97 38.05
N GLU A 230 -1.69 -18.52 39.25
CA GLU A 230 -2.28 -18.94 40.52
C GLU A 230 -3.79 -18.64 40.62
N GLN A 231 -4.29 -17.71 39.80
CA GLN A 231 -5.71 -17.41 39.70
C GLN A 231 -6.51 -18.57 39.06
N GLY A 232 -5.85 -19.42 38.26
CA GLY A 232 -6.45 -20.60 37.64
C GLY A 232 -7.75 -20.27 36.91
N SER A 233 -8.85 -20.93 37.27
CA SER A 233 -10.15 -20.71 36.64
C SER A 233 -10.73 -19.30 36.83
N SER A 234 -10.29 -18.62 37.88
CA SER A 234 -10.83 -17.32 38.29
C SER A 234 -10.27 -16.14 37.51
N ALA A 235 -9.26 -16.36 36.66
CA ALA A 235 -8.60 -15.30 35.89
C ALA A 235 -9.55 -14.62 34.88
N ARG A 236 -9.56 -13.28 34.91
CA ARG A 236 -10.51 -12.41 34.21
C ARG A 236 -9.86 -11.10 33.78
N GLY A 237 -10.47 -10.48 32.77
CA GLY A 237 -10.01 -9.19 32.25
C GLY A 237 -8.66 -9.28 31.54
N TYR A 238 -7.75 -8.38 31.88
CA TYR A 238 -6.47 -8.24 31.19
C TYR A 238 -5.32 -7.82 32.10
N ARG A 239 -5.50 -7.99 33.42
CA ARG A 239 -4.61 -7.42 34.43
C ARG A 239 -3.22 -8.07 34.42
N THR A 240 -3.17 -9.38 34.64
CA THR A 240 -1.92 -10.16 34.59
C THR A 240 -1.67 -10.73 33.19
N THR A 241 -0.45 -11.21 32.91
CA THR A 241 -0.16 -11.93 31.66
C THR A 241 -1.04 -13.17 31.53
N TYR A 242 -1.28 -13.88 32.63
CA TYR A 242 -2.17 -15.04 32.64
C TYR A 242 -3.62 -14.68 32.34
N ASP A 243 -4.13 -13.58 32.91
CA ASP A 243 -5.49 -13.08 32.63
C ASP A 243 -5.68 -12.85 31.13
N ARG A 244 -4.72 -12.12 30.52
CA ARG A 244 -4.73 -11.83 29.08
C ARG A 244 -4.75 -13.10 28.25
N LEU A 245 -3.83 -14.04 28.50
CA LEU A 245 -3.76 -15.31 27.76
C LEU A 245 -5.03 -16.14 27.92
N ARG A 246 -5.48 -16.32 29.17
CA ARG A 246 -6.66 -17.13 29.47
C ARG A 246 -7.90 -16.58 28.78
N VAL A 247 -8.10 -15.27 28.88
CA VAL A 247 -9.25 -14.60 28.28
C VAL A 247 -9.20 -14.65 26.77
N ILE A 248 -8.05 -14.31 26.19
CA ILE A 248 -7.91 -14.19 24.74
C ILE A 248 -7.75 -15.53 24.02
N SER A 249 -7.43 -16.63 24.72
CA SER A 249 -7.45 -17.99 24.17
C SER A 249 -8.76 -18.34 23.45
N ALA A 250 -9.89 -17.82 23.95
CA ALA A 250 -11.22 -18.01 23.36
C ALA A 250 -11.42 -17.28 22.02
N SER A 251 -10.52 -16.35 21.65
CA SER A 251 -10.56 -15.67 20.35
C SER A 251 -10.29 -16.61 19.17
N SER A 252 -9.81 -17.84 19.42
CA SER A 252 -9.71 -18.94 18.45
C SER A 252 -11.01 -19.17 17.68
N VAL A 253 -12.16 -19.02 18.35
CA VAL A 253 -13.51 -19.14 17.76
C VAL A 253 -13.75 -18.16 16.61
N ILE A 254 -13.01 -17.05 16.55
CA ILE A 254 -13.10 -16.04 15.50
C ILE A 254 -11.85 -16.02 14.60
N GLN A 255 -10.66 -16.09 15.20
CA GLN A 255 -9.40 -16.04 14.44
C GLN A 255 -9.24 -17.23 13.49
N MET A 256 -9.56 -18.46 13.95
CA MET A 256 -9.43 -19.65 13.10
C MET A 256 -10.42 -19.62 11.93
N PRO A 257 -11.72 -19.31 12.11
CA PRO A 257 -12.63 -19.23 10.98
C PRO A 257 -12.32 -18.12 9.98
N ILE A 258 -11.89 -16.94 10.46
CA ILE A 258 -11.47 -15.83 9.58
C ILE A 258 -10.33 -16.29 8.66
N TYR A 259 -9.35 -16.99 9.21
CA TYR A 259 -8.22 -17.48 8.43
C TYR A 259 -8.59 -18.65 7.51
N ASN A 260 -9.34 -19.64 8.03
CA ASN A 260 -9.55 -20.92 7.34
C ASN A 260 -10.65 -20.91 6.27
N TYR A 261 -11.60 -19.96 6.33
CA TYR A 261 -12.79 -19.96 5.46
C TYR A 261 -12.96 -18.70 4.62
N ASP A 262 -12.03 -17.74 4.70
CA ASP A 262 -11.99 -16.58 3.81
C ASP A 262 -11.20 -16.94 2.54
N TYR A 263 -11.90 -17.40 1.51
CA TYR A 263 -11.30 -17.81 0.24
C TYR A 263 -10.97 -16.64 -0.70
N ASP A 264 -11.47 -15.43 -0.40
CA ASP A 264 -11.45 -14.29 -1.33
C ASP A 264 -10.28 -13.32 -1.11
N VAL A 265 -9.54 -13.46 -0.01
CA VAL A 265 -8.42 -12.57 0.35
C VAL A 265 -7.13 -13.38 0.42
N ASP A 266 -6.09 -12.91 -0.28
CA ASP A 266 -4.72 -13.42 -0.10
C ASP A 266 -4.41 -13.47 1.40
N LYS A 267 -4.10 -14.69 1.88
CA LYS A 267 -4.43 -15.10 3.25
C LYS A 267 -4.05 -14.09 4.33
N VAL A 268 -5.02 -13.94 5.21
CA VAL A 268 -5.03 -13.01 6.31
C VAL A 268 -4.39 -13.65 7.53
N VAL A 269 -3.39 -13.01 8.11
CA VAL A 269 -2.89 -13.42 9.43
C VAL A 269 -3.43 -12.54 10.53
N THR A 270 -3.83 -13.12 11.66
CA THR A 270 -4.53 -12.41 12.73
C THR A 270 -3.71 -12.39 14.03
N TYR A 271 -3.69 -11.24 14.70
CA TYR A 271 -2.99 -11.08 15.98
C TYR A 271 -3.65 -10.08 16.90
N ILE A 272 -3.28 -10.18 18.17
CA ILE A 272 -3.57 -9.24 19.24
C ILE A 272 -2.27 -9.00 20.00
N GLY A 273 -1.77 -7.76 19.94
CA GLY A 273 -0.60 -7.31 20.70
C GLY A 273 -1.03 -6.56 21.97
N PHE A 274 -0.37 -6.80 23.09
CA PHE A 274 -0.70 -6.16 24.38
C PHE A 274 0.32 -5.07 24.77
N GLU A 275 -0.18 -3.94 25.28
CA GLU A 275 0.67 -2.80 25.63
C GLU A 275 1.50 -3.08 26.90
N ALA A 276 0.94 -3.87 27.81
CA ALA A 276 1.54 -4.19 29.10
C ALA A 276 2.93 -4.84 28.95
N ASP A 277 2.97 -6.01 28.33
CA ASP A 277 4.15 -6.88 28.26
C ASP A 277 4.70 -7.05 26.84
N GLY A 278 4.06 -6.45 25.82
CA GLY A 278 4.46 -6.61 24.43
C GLY A 278 4.14 -7.98 23.86
N MET A 279 3.36 -8.80 24.59
CA MET A 279 2.93 -10.12 24.20
C MET A 279 2.08 -10.04 22.93
N LEU A 280 2.31 -10.98 22.02
CA LEU A 280 1.52 -11.18 20.81
C LEU A 280 0.80 -12.53 20.91
N VAL A 281 -0.51 -12.52 20.74
CA VAL A 281 -1.31 -13.74 20.58
C VAL A 281 -1.87 -13.73 19.16
N GLY A 282 -1.87 -14.85 18.46
CA GLY A 282 -2.41 -14.85 17.11
C GLY A 282 -2.64 -16.21 16.51
N TYR A 283 -3.04 -16.18 15.24
CA TYR A 283 -3.28 -17.35 14.43
C TYR A 283 -2.75 -17.13 13.02
N ARG A 284 -1.95 -18.08 12.53
CA ARG A 284 -1.36 -18.05 11.18
C ARG A 284 -1.53 -19.34 10.40
N GLY A 285 -2.52 -20.16 10.76
CA GLY A 285 -2.75 -21.47 10.16
C GLY A 285 -1.47 -22.30 10.08
N CYS A 286 -1.05 -22.62 8.87
CA CYS A 286 0.14 -23.42 8.61
C CYS A 286 1.48 -22.70 8.72
N ASN A 287 1.48 -21.39 8.89
CA ASN A 287 2.70 -20.63 9.03
C ASN A 287 3.19 -20.61 10.49
N ALA A 288 4.20 -21.42 10.80
CA ALA A 288 4.92 -21.37 12.07
C ALA A 288 6.06 -20.32 12.08
N GLY A 289 5.91 -19.22 11.32
CA GLY A 289 6.91 -18.15 11.22
C GLY A 289 7.13 -17.38 12.51
N HIS A 290 6.27 -17.52 13.53
CA HIS A 290 6.54 -16.98 14.87
C HIS A 290 7.80 -17.61 15.51
N GLY A 291 8.25 -18.79 15.05
CA GLY A 291 9.57 -19.35 15.39
C GLY A 291 10.75 -18.46 15.00
N ASN A 292 10.57 -17.45 14.14
CA ASN A 292 11.58 -16.44 13.81
C ASN A 292 11.63 -15.26 14.78
N TYR A 293 10.71 -15.14 15.73
CA TYR A 293 10.69 -14.02 16.66
C TYR A 293 11.94 -13.87 17.54
N PRO A 294 12.68 -14.91 17.94
CA PRO A 294 14.01 -14.76 18.54
C PRO A 294 15.02 -14.04 17.65
N PHE A 295 14.89 -14.18 16.32
CA PHE A 295 15.82 -13.63 15.34
C PHE A 295 15.48 -12.19 14.95
N PHE A 296 14.31 -11.67 15.33
CA PHE A 296 14.00 -10.26 15.17
C PHE A 296 15.06 -9.42 15.89
N LYS A 297 15.81 -8.62 15.14
CA LYS A 297 16.87 -7.74 15.65
C LYS A 297 16.44 -6.30 15.47
N SER A 298 16.45 -5.50 16.53
CA SER A 298 16.27 -4.05 16.45
C SER A 298 17.41 -3.45 15.61
N SER A 299 17.06 -2.73 14.55
CA SER A 299 18.01 -2.16 13.60
C SER A 299 17.59 -0.75 13.19
N GLU A 300 18.46 -0.01 12.49
CA GLU A 300 18.10 1.31 11.96
C GLU A 300 17.05 1.17 10.86
N GLU A 301 17.18 0.13 10.02
CA GLU A 301 16.32 -0.13 8.87
C GLU A 301 14.88 -0.44 9.30
N ASN A 302 14.68 -1.23 10.37
CA ASN A 302 13.33 -1.46 10.90
C ASN A 302 12.88 -0.42 11.94
N GLY A 303 13.77 0.52 12.28
CA GLY A 303 13.59 1.63 13.21
C GLY A 303 13.05 1.31 14.58
N ALA A 304 13.07 0.06 15.03
CA ALA A 304 12.56 -0.32 16.35
C ALA A 304 13.23 0.48 17.48
N ALA A 305 14.55 0.70 17.38
CA ALA A 305 15.31 1.52 18.33
C ALA A 305 14.91 3.00 18.31
N LYS A 306 14.42 3.52 17.18
CA LYS A 306 13.92 4.90 17.09
C LYS A 306 12.54 5.04 17.73
N LEU A 307 11.69 4.02 17.56
CA LEU A 307 10.32 4.02 18.12
C LEU A 307 10.31 3.90 19.63
N ARG A 308 11.11 2.97 20.16
CA ARG A 308 11.17 2.65 21.59
C ARG A 308 12.60 2.33 21.99
N PRO A 309 13.50 3.33 22.09
CA PRO A 309 14.90 3.09 22.43
C PRO A 309 15.07 2.37 23.78
N ASP A 310 14.21 2.68 24.74
CA ASP A 310 14.18 2.06 26.07
C ASP A 310 13.59 0.65 26.11
N LEU A 311 13.05 0.13 25.00
CA LEU A 311 12.48 -1.20 24.93
C LEU A 311 13.24 -2.08 23.93
N CYS A 312 13.66 -1.48 22.84
CA CYS A 312 14.21 -2.13 21.66
C CYS A 312 15.55 -1.48 21.28
N PRO A 313 16.55 -1.41 22.17
CA PRO A 313 17.80 -0.73 21.85
C PRO A 313 18.45 -1.35 20.61
N LEU A 314 19.22 -0.54 19.88
CA LEU A 314 19.85 -0.96 18.63
C LEU A 314 20.68 -2.24 18.84
N GLY A 315 20.49 -3.22 17.98
CA GLY A 315 21.20 -4.49 18.02
C GLY A 315 20.62 -5.55 18.96
N THR A 316 19.57 -5.25 19.71
CA THR A 316 18.90 -6.23 20.60
C THR A 316 18.00 -7.19 19.84
N TYR A 317 17.93 -8.42 20.33
CA TYR A 317 17.16 -9.52 19.74
C TYR A 317 15.85 -9.81 20.50
N GLY A 318 14.93 -10.45 19.78
CA GLY A 318 13.63 -10.91 20.26
C GLY A 318 12.51 -9.94 19.92
N TYR A 319 11.44 -10.46 19.34
CA TYR A 319 10.24 -9.73 18.98
C TYR A 319 9.50 -9.19 20.21
N ASP A 320 8.96 -7.98 20.08
CA ASP A 320 7.99 -7.36 20.99
C ASP A 320 7.09 -6.49 20.10
N ALA A 321 5.77 -6.65 20.22
CA ALA A 321 4.82 -5.97 19.34
C ALA A 321 5.00 -4.43 19.37
N ARG A 322 5.36 -3.88 20.53
CA ARG A 322 5.50 -2.43 20.76
C ARG A 322 6.75 -1.85 20.09
N CYS A 323 7.70 -2.70 19.68
CA CYS A 323 8.86 -2.33 18.88
C CYS A 323 8.53 -2.13 17.39
N ARG A 324 7.29 -2.38 16.97
CA ARG A 324 6.89 -2.36 15.56
C ARG A 324 6.14 -1.09 15.21
N SER A 325 6.40 -0.57 14.02
CA SER A 325 5.76 0.64 13.49
C SER A 325 4.23 0.51 13.46
N TRP A 326 3.71 -0.66 13.09
CA TRP A 326 2.26 -0.94 13.08
C TRP A 326 1.61 -0.70 14.45
N TYR A 327 2.28 -1.10 15.53
CA TYR A 327 1.77 -0.96 16.88
C TYR A 327 1.89 0.48 17.36
N HIS A 328 3.08 1.06 17.19
CA HIS A 328 3.37 2.42 17.65
C HIS A 328 2.47 3.46 16.97
N THR A 329 2.43 3.50 15.64
CA THR A 329 1.60 4.44 14.89
C THR A 329 0.11 4.12 15.03
N GLY A 330 -0.26 2.84 15.15
CA GLY A 330 -1.64 2.43 15.43
C GLY A 330 -2.11 2.96 16.79
N LYS A 331 -1.28 2.87 17.83
CA LYS A 331 -1.52 3.46 19.15
C LYS A 331 -1.64 4.98 19.08
N GLU A 332 -0.71 5.67 18.42
CA GLU A 332 -0.78 7.13 18.26
C GLU A 332 -2.03 7.57 17.51
N THR A 333 -2.44 6.80 16.50
CA THR A 333 -3.68 7.04 15.75
C THR A 333 -4.91 6.87 16.64
N ALA A 334 -4.95 5.79 17.43
CA ALA A 334 -6.03 5.54 18.39
C ALA A 334 -6.16 6.62 19.47
N VAL A 335 -5.04 7.21 19.91
CA VAL A 335 -5.03 8.25 20.94
C VAL A 335 -5.31 9.64 20.36
N ALA A 336 -4.91 9.91 19.11
CA ALA A 336 -5.04 11.22 18.49
C ALA A 336 -6.40 11.44 17.80
N ASP A 337 -7.01 10.40 17.21
CA ASP A 337 -8.27 10.52 16.47
C ASP A 337 -9.45 9.92 17.24
N ASP A 338 -10.33 10.78 17.74
CA ASP A 338 -11.63 10.40 18.31
C ASP A 338 -12.60 9.80 17.26
N VAL A 339 -12.28 9.92 15.96
CA VAL A 339 -13.24 9.68 14.86
C VAL A 339 -13.01 8.36 14.11
N ALA A 340 -11.76 7.91 13.94
CA ALA A 340 -11.45 6.69 13.20
C ALA A 340 -10.17 6.00 13.73
N PRO A 341 -10.30 5.01 14.62
CA PRO A 341 -9.13 4.43 15.30
C PRO A 341 -8.35 3.43 14.43
N MET A 342 -8.68 3.30 13.15
CA MET A 342 -8.07 2.31 12.27
C MET A 342 -6.81 2.87 11.61
N TYR A 343 -5.72 2.12 11.71
CA TYR A 343 -4.48 2.45 11.01
C TYR A 343 -4.10 1.30 10.07
N VAL A 344 -3.89 1.64 8.79
CA VAL A 344 -3.39 0.73 7.75
C VAL A 344 -1.96 1.15 7.43
N THR A 345 -1.02 0.21 7.54
CA THR A 345 0.39 0.48 7.29
C THR A 345 0.68 0.61 5.80
N PRO A 346 1.73 1.36 5.43
CA PRO A 346 2.47 1.11 4.19
C PRO A 346 2.94 -0.35 4.10
N PRO A 347 3.20 -0.89 2.90
CA PRO A 347 3.86 -2.17 2.74
C PRO A 347 5.18 -2.23 3.50
N TYR A 348 5.41 -3.33 4.21
CA TYR A 348 6.65 -3.57 4.94
C TYR A 348 6.96 -5.06 5.01
N ARG A 349 8.24 -5.39 5.26
CA ARG A 349 8.65 -6.78 5.49
C ARG A 349 8.17 -7.28 6.85
N PHE A 350 7.37 -8.33 6.86
CA PHE A 350 6.89 -8.94 8.10
C PHE A 350 8.05 -9.48 8.95
N ALA A 351 7.97 -9.35 10.28
CA ALA A 351 9.11 -9.68 11.17
C ALA A 351 9.51 -11.16 11.15
N SER A 352 8.58 -12.03 10.73
CA SER A 352 8.67 -13.48 10.78
C SER A 352 8.99 -14.14 9.44
N SER A 353 8.97 -13.37 8.35
CA SER A 353 9.05 -13.91 6.99
C SER A 353 9.66 -12.87 6.04
N GLU A 354 10.12 -13.34 4.89
CA GLU A 354 10.64 -12.45 3.83
C GLU A 354 9.52 -11.75 3.04
N LEU A 355 8.27 -12.03 3.36
CA LEU A 355 7.11 -11.46 2.68
C LEU A 355 6.97 -9.97 2.98
N VAL A 356 6.60 -9.23 1.94
CA VAL A 356 6.14 -7.85 2.04
C VAL A 356 4.64 -7.83 1.91
N GLY A 357 3.99 -7.21 2.88
CA GLY A 357 2.56 -7.02 2.92
C GLY A 357 2.21 -5.80 3.75
N GLN A 358 0.94 -5.65 4.04
CA GLN A 358 0.43 -4.57 4.88
C GLN A 358 -0.23 -5.14 6.11
N SER A 359 -0.41 -4.26 7.08
CA SER A 359 -1.25 -4.58 8.21
C SER A 359 -2.30 -3.52 8.43
N ALA A 360 -3.48 -3.94 8.86
CA ALA A 360 -4.50 -3.07 9.40
C ALA A 360 -4.60 -3.31 10.91
N THR A 361 -4.78 -2.23 11.67
CA THR A 361 -4.83 -2.26 13.13
C THR A 361 -6.04 -1.54 13.69
N LEU A 362 -6.54 -2.03 14.81
CA LEU A 362 -7.57 -1.39 15.62
C LEU A 362 -7.21 -1.52 17.10
N PRO A 363 -7.45 -0.48 17.91
CA PRO A 363 -7.15 -0.50 19.33
C PRO A 363 -8.17 -1.30 20.13
N LEU A 364 -7.69 -1.90 21.21
CA LEU A 364 -8.48 -2.47 22.28
C LEU A 364 -8.42 -1.51 23.47
N VAL A 365 -9.47 -0.71 23.63
CA VAL A 365 -9.59 0.28 24.70
C VAL A 365 -10.61 -0.21 25.71
N ASP A 366 -10.25 -0.28 27.00
CA ASP A 366 -11.20 -0.65 28.05
C ASP A 366 -12.25 0.48 28.18
N PRO A 367 -13.53 0.19 27.94
CA PRO A 367 -14.59 1.20 27.95
C PRO A 367 -14.85 1.79 29.34
N ARG A 368 -14.37 1.15 30.42
CA ARG A 368 -14.61 1.56 31.80
C ARG A 368 -13.69 2.70 32.23
N ASN A 369 -12.45 2.72 31.74
CA ASN A 369 -11.42 3.66 32.17
C ASN A 369 -10.71 4.37 30.99
N GLY A 370 -10.98 3.99 29.74
CA GLY A 370 -10.35 4.55 28.55
C GLY A 370 -8.90 4.08 28.32
N GLU A 371 -8.44 3.06 29.05
CA GLU A 371 -7.08 2.54 28.95
C GLU A 371 -6.88 1.75 27.65
N LEU A 372 -5.83 2.06 26.90
CA LEU A 372 -5.40 1.23 25.78
C LEU A 372 -4.74 -0.05 26.29
N VAL A 373 -5.43 -1.17 26.13
CA VAL A 373 -4.98 -2.50 26.56
C VAL A 373 -4.09 -3.17 25.51
N GLY A 374 -4.41 -2.95 24.23
CA GLY A 374 -3.72 -3.60 23.14
C GLY A 374 -4.15 -3.12 21.76
N MET A 375 -3.66 -3.81 20.74
CA MET A 375 -3.99 -3.58 19.33
C MET A 375 -4.32 -4.92 18.68
N ALA A 376 -5.49 -5.01 18.06
CA ALA A 376 -5.81 -6.05 17.10
C ALA A 376 -5.14 -5.72 15.76
N LEU A 377 -4.59 -6.74 15.11
CA LEU A 377 -3.78 -6.64 13.89
C LEU A 377 -4.21 -7.70 12.90
N LEU A 378 -4.30 -7.30 11.64
CA LEU A 378 -4.56 -8.19 10.52
C LEU A 378 -3.54 -7.91 9.42
N ASP A 379 -2.72 -8.90 9.09
CA ASP A 379 -1.74 -8.86 7.99
C ASP A 379 -2.37 -9.39 6.70
N PHE A 380 -2.15 -8.71 5.59
CA PHE A 380 -2.64 -9.12 4.26
C PHE A 380 -1.63 -8.74 3.17
N LEU A 381 -1.65 -9.46 2.05
CA LEU A 381 -0.76 -9.16 0.92
C LEU A 381 -1.30 -8.01 0.08
N SER A 382 -0.40 -7.12 -0.33
CA SER A 382 -0.73 -6.00 -1.22
C SER A 382 -0.97 -6.42 -2.67
N ALA A 383 -0.79 -7.70 -3.02
CA ALA A 383 -0.86 -8.21 -4.38
C ALA A 383 -2.20 -7.93 -5.06
N ALA A 384 -3.32 -8.07 -4.33
CA ALA A 384 -4.64 -7.71 -4.82
C ALA A 384 -4.77 -6.22 -5.18
N LEU A 385 -4.04 -5.33 -4.50
CA LEU A 385 -4.01 -3.90 -4.79
C LEU A 385 -3.14 -3.56 -6.01
N LEU A 386 -2.24 -4.46 -6.43
CA LEU A 386 -1.43 -4.29 -7.64
C LEU A 386 -2.24 -4.43 -8.94
N VAL A 387 -3.49 -4.92 -8.86
CA VAL A 387 -4.39 -4.92 -10.02
C VAL A 387 -4.68 -3.49 -10.51
N LEU A 388 -4.56 -2.49 -9.63
CA LEU A 388 -4.68 -1.08 -9.99
C LEU A 388 -3.62 -0.62 -11.00
N ASP A 389 -2.40 -1.14 -10.90
CA ASP A 389 -1.28 -0.81 -11.79
C ASP A 389 -1.48 -1.36 -13.21
N LYS A 390 -2.25 -2.45 -13.34
CA LYS A 390 -2.59 -3.03 -14.65
C LYS A 390 -3.76 -2.33 -15.35
N GLY A 391 -4.43 -1.40 -14.67
CA GLY A 391 -5.48 -0.52 -15.19
C GLY A 391 -6.77 -1.23 -15.60
N TYR A 392 -7.90 -0.89 -14.98
CA TYR A 392 -9.23 -1.24 -15.50
C TYR A 392 -9.60 -0.40 -16.74
N LEU A 393 -8.97 0.77 -16.88
CA LEU A 393 -9.14 1.71 -17.98
C LEU A 393 -7.74 2.06 -18.49
N ALA A 394 -7.47 1.86 -19.77
CA ALA A 394 -6.21 2.21 -20.43
C ALA A 394 -6.08 3.74 -20.59
N LEU A 395 -6.07 4.46 -19.48
CA LEU A 395 -5.87 5.90 -19.44
C LEU A 395 -4.40 6.20 -19.15
N PRO A 396 -3.79 7.16 -19.86
CA PRO A 396 -2.45 7.61 -19.56
C PRO A 396 -2.41 8.21 -18.15
N GLY A 397 -1.54 7.71 -17.29
CA GLY A 397 -1.43 8.15 -15.91
C GLY A 397 -0.79 7.11 -15.01
N LEU A 398 -0.53 7.50 -13.76
CA LEU A 398 0.11 6.67 -12.74
C LEU A 398 -0.81 6.61 -11.52
N PRO A 399 -1.51 5.48 -11.27
CA PRO A 399 -2.32 5.34 -10.07
C PRO A 399 -1.39 5.27 -8.85
N ILE A 400 -1.71 6.08 -7.84
CA ILE A 400 -1.01 6.07 -6.56
C ILE A 400 -2.06 5.90 -5.47
N LEU A 401 -1.87 4.90 -4.63
CA LEU A 401 -2.65 4.72 -3.41
C LEU A 401 -1.77 5.12 -2.22
N ILE A 402 -2.29 5.96 -1.33
CA ILE A 402 -1.58 6.39 -0.12
C ILE A 402 -2.39 6.08 1.14
N THR A 403 -1.69 5.97 2.26
CA THR A 403 -2.28 5.95 3.59
C THR A 403 -2.72 7.34 4.01
N VAL A 404 -3.72 7.41 4.90
CA VAL A 404 -4.17 8.67 5.53
C VAL A 404 -3.07 9.27 6.40
N ARG A 405 -2.31 8.41 7.08
CA ARG A 405 -1.20 8.79 7.96
C ARG A 405 0.05 8.06 7.53
N ALA A 406 1.11 8.82 7.33
CA ALA A 406 2.43 8.26 7.11
C ALA A 406 2.88 7.46 8.34
N ASP A 407 3.75 6.47 8.11
CA ASP A 407 4.38 5.73 9.18
C ASP A 407 5.46 6.57 9.90
N ASN A 408 6.15 5.97 10.86
CA ASN A 408 7.20 6.64 11.64
C ASN A 408 8.47 7.01 10.84
N PHE A 409 8.58 6.48 9.61
CA PHE A 409 9.61 6.82 8.63
C PHE A 409 9.12 7.88 7.64
N LYS A 410 7.89 8.36 7.81
CA LYS A 410 7.16 9.28 6.94
C LYS A 410 6.74 8.66 5.61
N ASN A 411 6.84 7.34 5.46
CA ASN A 411 6.39 6.64 4.27
C ASN A 411 4.87 6.50 4.28
N ASP A 412 4.24 6.70 3.13
CA ASP A 412 2.78 6.68 3.04
C ASP A 412 2.24 6.07 1.74
N VAL A 413 3.11 5.69 0.80
CA VAL A 413 2.69 5.07 -0.48
C VAL A 413 2.39 3.58 -0.28
N LEU A 414 1.18 3.16 -0.68
CA LEU A 414 0.71 1.77 -0.69
C LEU A 414 0.97 1.07 -2.02
N VAL A 415 0.63 1.74 -3.12
CA VAL A 415 0.82 1.27 -4.49
C VAL A 415 1.26 2.47 -5.32
N GLY A 416 2.27 2.29 -6.15
CA GLY A 416 2.79 3.32 -7.04
C GLY A 416 3.49 2.74 -8.27
N PRO A 417 3.98 3.60 -9.18
CA PRO A 417 4.70 3.20 -10.38
C PRO A 417 5.90 2.33 -10.04
N ASN A 418 6.10 1.23 -10.77
CA ASN A 418 7.20 0.28 -10.54
C ASN A 418 7.22 -0.33 -9.13
N PHE A 419 6.11 -0.27 -8.39
CA PHE A 419 6.02 -0.95 -7.12
C PHE A 419 6.23 -2.44 -7.35
N THR A 420 7.27 -2.97 -6.72
CA THR A 420 7.56 -4.41 -6.71
C THR A 420 7.53 -4.87 -5.26
N LEU A 421 6.93 -6.04 -5.03
CA LEU A 421 6.94 -6.68 -3.72
C LEU A 421 8.40 -6.83 -3.29
N GLY A 422 8.79 -6.22 -2.16
CA GLY A 422 10.16 -6.29 -1.65
C GLY A 422 10.91 -4.95 -1.56
N VAL A 423 10.40 -3.88 -2.17
CA VAL A 423 11.03 -2.54 -2.13
C VAL A 423 10.45 -1.72 -0.98
N ASP A 424 11.30 -0.99 -0.27
CA ASP A 424 10.89 -0.08 0.79
C ASP A 424 9.91 0.97 0.27
N THR A 425 8.90 1.28 1.07
CA THR A 425 7.91 2.29 0.72
C THR A 425 8.53 3.68 0.74
N ALA A 426 8.01 4.56 -0.09
CA ALA A 426 8.47 5.93 -0.22
C ALA A 426 7.39 6.91 0.27
N ARG A 427 7.80 8.18 0.40
CA ARG A 427 6.88 9.29 0.59
C ARG A 427 6.23 9.64 -0.74
N VAL A 428 4.93 9.94 -0.73
CA VAL A 428 4.21 10.36 -1.94
C VAL A 428 4.83 11.60 -2.56
N GLU A 429 5.37 12.50 -1.74
CA GLU A 429 6.03 13.71 -2.21
C GLU A 429 7.33 13.40 -2.99
N GLU A 430 8.09 12.40 -2.57
CA GLU A 430 9.33 11.99 -3.26
C GLU A 430 9.03 11.28 -4.58
N LEU A 431 7.92 10.54 -4.63
CA LEU A 431 7.46 9.85 -5.83
C LEU A 431 6.93 10.82 -6.89
N VAL A 432 6.15 11.82 -6.47
CA VAL A 432 5.50 12.76 -7.40
C VAL A 432 6.39 13.97 -7.70
N VAL A 433 7.22 14.41 -6.75
CA VAL A 433 8.09 15.59 -6.85
C VAL A 433 9.51 15.23 -6.38
N PRO A 434 10.29 14.47 -7.19
CA PRO A 434 11.61 13.97 -6.78
C PRO A 434 12.66 15.04 -6.46
N ASN A 435 12.44 16.30 -6.87
CA ASN A 435 13.32 17.45 -6.62
C ASN A 435 12.68 18.49 -5.67
N HIS A 436 12.07 18.03 -4.57
CA HIS A 436 11.23 18.83 -3.66
C HIS A 436 11.96 20.01 -2.97
N TRP A 437 13.29 19.95 -2.81
CA TRP A 437 14.06 20.78 -1.87
C TRP A 437 14.21 22.28 -2.21
N ASN A 438 13.72 22.79 -3.35
CA ASN A 438 13.95 24.19 -3.72
C ASN A 438 12.92 24.84 -4.66
N SER A 439 11.68 24.35 -4.72
CA SER A 439 10.68 24.86 -5.67
C SER A 439 9.31 25.11 -5.04
N SER A 440 8.61 26.14 -5.53
CA SER A 440 7.18 26.39 -5.24
C SER A 440 6.27 25.21 -5.62
N SER A 441 6.78 24.30 -6.45
CA SER A 441 6.15 23.02 -6.79
C SER A 441 5.93 22.10 -5.59
N GLY A 442 6.83 22.13 -4.59
CA GLY A 442 6.70 21.32 -3.38
C GLY A 442 5.48 21.74 -2.57
N THR A 443 5.32 23.05 -2.34
CA THR A 443 4.19 23.61 -1.58
C THR A 443 2.84 23.35 -2.23
N ASP A 444 2.76 23.41 -3.58
CA ASP A 444 1.53 23.11 -4.30
C ASP A 444 1.10 21.64 -4.14
N PHE A 445 2.06 20.71 -4.17
CA PHE A 445 1.77 19.29 -4.00
C PHE A 445 1.48 18.94 -2.54
N ASP A 446 2.13 19.58 -1.57
CA ASP A 446 1.86 19.36 -0.15
C ASP A 446 0.39 19.70 0.22
N GLU A 447 -0.19 20.73 -0.39
CA GLU A 447 -1.62 21.05 -0.26
C GLU A 447 -2.52 19.95 -0.84
N ILE A 448 -2.12 19.36 -1.98
CA ILE A 448 -2.84 18.23 -2.60
C ILE A 448 -2.75 17.00 -1.70
N ALA A 449 -1.54 16.64 -1.25
CA ALA A 449 -1.31 15.49 -0.37
C ALA A 449 -2.07 15.65 0.96
N THR A 450 -2.12 16.86 1.52
CA THR A 450 -2.94 17.16 2.70
C THR A 450 -4.42 16.94 2.41
N ALA A 451 -4.93 17.44 1.28
CA ALA A 451 -6.33 17.22 0.89
C ALA A 451 -6.66 15.72 0.67
N MET A 452 -5.73 14.95 0.11
CA MET A 452 -5.86 13.50 -0.03
C MET A 452 -5.95 12.81 1.33
N ARG A 453 -5.05 13.16 2.27
CA ARG A 453 -5.02 12.62 3.64
C ARG A 453 -6.28 13.00 4.44
N ASP A 454 -6.83 14.19 4.21
CA ASP A 454 -8.12 14.62 4.78
C ASP A 454 -9.33 13.85 4.21
N GLY A 455 -9.12 12.92 3.27
CA GLY A 455 -10.20 12.17 2.61
C GLY A 455 -11.04 13.03 1.67
N LYS A 456 -10.51 14.16 1.17
CA LYS A 456 -11.22 15.00 0.20
C LYS A 456 -11.18 14.35 -1.18
N LYS A 457 -12.15 14.72 -2.01
CA LYS A 457 -12.19 14.41 -3.44
C LYS A 457 -11.91 15.68 -4.24
N GLY A 458 -11.10 15.59 -5.29
CA GLY A 458 -10.81 16.74 -6.14
C GLY A 458 -9.79 16.45 -7.24
N GLY A 459 -9.41 17.49 -7.95
CA GLY A 459 -8.32 17.44 -8.90
C GLY A 459 -7.67 18.80 -9.06
N ARG A 460 -6.34 18.83 -9.18
CA ARG A 460 -5.56 20.08 -9.26
C ARG A 460 -4.41 19.92 -10.23
N ARG A 461 -4.14 20.98 -10.98
CA ARG A 461 -2.91 21.11 -11.76
C ARG A 461 -1.84 21.74 -10.91
N PHE A 462 -0.62 21.23 -11.02
CA PHE A 462 0.55 21.84 -10.42
C PHE A 462 1.74 21.67 -11.37
N LYS A 463 2.78 22.46 -11.14
CA LYS A 463 4.03 22.39 -11.90
C LYS A 463 5.05 21.63 -11.10
N ARG A 464 5.92 20.86 -11.75
CA ARG A 464 7.13 20.30 -11.14
C ARG A 464 8.33 20.45 -12.07
N MET A 465 9.53 20.38 -11.50
CA MET A 465 10.75 20.23 -12.29
C MET A 465 11.05 18.74 -12.47
N SER A 466 11.20 18.30 -13.71
CA SER A 466 11.61 16.94 -14.05
C SER A 466 13.02 16.64 -13.54
N MET A 467 13.43 15.36 -13.59
CA MET A 467 14.82 14.97 -13.30
C MET A 467 15.84 15.57 -14.27
N SER A 468 15.42 15.93 -15.50
CA SER A 468 16.27 16.61 -16.49
C SER A 468 16.28 18.14 -16.34
N GLY A 469 15.55 18.68 -15.36
CA GLY A 469 15.47 20.12 -15.11
C GLY A 469 14.48 20.86 -16.03
N SER A 470 13.58 20.16 -16.73
CA SER A 470 12.49 20.78 -17.50
C SER A 470 11.25 21.00 -16.64
N GLU A 471 10.52 22.10 -16.85
CA GLU A 471 9.22 22.31 -16.21
C GLU A 471 8.17 21.36 -16.82
N GLU A 472 7.49 20.61 -15.97
CA GLU A 472 6.38 19.72 -16.33
C GLU A 472 5.09 20.21 -15.66
N HIS A 473 4.01 20.20 -16.43
CA HIS A 473 2.67 20.46 -15.91
C HIS A 473 1.98 19.13 -15.66
N LEU A 474 1.61 18.87 -14.40
CA LEU A 474 0.89 17.67 -14.02
C LEU A 474 -0.53 18.00 -13.60
N TYR A 475 -1.43 17.04 -13.81
CA TYR A 475 -2.76 17.03 -13.23
C TYR A 475 -2.88 15.81 -12.31
N VAL A 476 -3.29 16.04 -11.06
CA VAL A 476 -3.60 14.97 -10.12
C VAL A 476 -5.09 15.01 -9.84
N SER A 477 -5.71 13.84 -9.94
CA SER A 477 -7.10 13.59 -9.56
C SER A 477 -7.10 12.60 -8.40
N TYR A 478 -7.81 12.93 -7.32
CA TYR A 478 -7.82 12.16 -6.09
C TYR A 478 -9.24 11.99 -5.53
N ALA A 479 -9.49 10.81 -4.95
CA ALA A 479 -10.73 10.46 -4.29
C ALA A 479 -10.42 9.57 -3.08
N PRO A 480 -11.22 9.64 -2.00
CA PRO A 480 -11.00 8.83 -0.81
C PRO A 480 -11.40 7.37 -1.04
N VAL A 481 -10.61 6.46 -0.48
CA VAL A 481 -11.00 5.06 -0.28
C VAL A 481 -11.85 5.01 1.00
N ASN A 482 -13.12 4.62 0.86
CA ASN A 482 -14.05 4.59 1.97
C ASN A 482 -14.18 3.18 2.50
N VAL A 483 -13.83 3.00 3.77
CA VAL A 483 -13.96 1.72 4.45
C VAL A 483 -15.01 1.86 5.53
N MET A 484 -15.91 0.88 5.62
CA MET A 484 -16.89 0.87 6.70
C MET A 484 -16.14 0.69 8.01
N SER A 485 -16.29 1.63 8.93
CA SER A 485 -15.76 1.55 10.29
C SER A 485 -16.90 1.48 11.28
N TYR A 486 -16.92 0.43 12.12
CA TYR A 486 -17.83 0.37 13.26
C TYR A 486 -17.10 0.92 14.48
N ARG A 487 -17.72 1.91 15.14
CA ARG A 487 -17.27 2.27 16.48
C ARG A 487 -17.39 1.04 17.38
N PRO A 488 -16.41 0.77 18.27
CA PRO A 488 -16.57 -0.22 19.31
C PRO A 488 -17.88 0.09 20.06
N THR A 489 -18.85 -0.81 19.98
CA THR A 489 -20.06 -0.70 20.80
C THR A 489 -19.69 -1.23 22.18
N ASN A 490 -19.67 -0.33 23.17
CA ASN A 490 -19.52 -0.67 24.57
C ASN A 490 -20.56 -1.71 25.01
#